data_AF-Q45EL1-F1
#
_entry.id   AF-Q45EL1-F1
#
_cell.length_a   1.000
_cell.length_b   1.000
_cell.length_c   1.000
_cell.angle_alpha   90.00
_cell.angle_beta   90.00
_cell.angle_gamma   90.00
#
_symmetry.space_group_name_H-M   'P 1'
#
loop_
_entity.id
_entity.type
_entity.pdbx_description
1 polymer ?
#
loop_
_entity_poly.entity_id
_entity_poly.type
_entity_poly.pdbx_seq_one_letter_code
_entity_poly.pdbx_strand_id
1 'polypeptide(L)'
;MILFIFFILFICHVTSFHVTHISDCGTARGCWKLPNGCKDASDCQTMMTWKHERRHLIIEIESKLVKPDMWLGFGFSKDGLMGNDTVFECQFPASGSGSVLISHNTAKRNIVLKTASELLIRDGYTEFNDGKAMCGGEWILDNIHLGTEERTLMHVISSGRYHLFFAYGKMENGEKRMHGMVGKEAPWKSQKQVRFCQRCSSSFANVDSSDEFIKKL
;
A
#
# COMPACT_ATOMS: atom_id res chain seq x y z
N MET A 1 -17.68 -57.00 22.73
CA MET A 1 -18.32 -55.69 22.94
C MET A 1 -17.22 -54.62 22.85
N ILE A 2 -16.93 -54.13 21.64
CA ILE A 2 -15.96 -53.05 21.39
C ILE A 2 -16.72 -51.99 20.59
N LEU A 3 -16.94 -50.85 21.23
CA LEU A 3 -17.71 -49.72 20.72
C LEU A 3 -16.78 -48.88 19.83
N PHE A 4 -17.04 -48.84 18.53
CA PHE A 4 -16.36 -47.93 17.59
C PHE A 4 -16.92 -46.51 17.80
N ILE A 5 -16.14 -45.63 18.41
CA ILE A 5 -16.42 -44.19 18.50
C ILE A 5 -15.97 -43.54 17.18
N PHE A 6 -16.94 -43.07 16.39
CA PHE A 6 -16.71 -42.22 15.22
C PHE A 6 -16.18 -40.86 15.68
N PHE A 7 -14.89 -40.61 15.45
CA PHE A 7 -14.28 -39.29 15.58
C PHE A 7 -14.68 -38.47 14.35
N ILE A 8 -15.70 -37.62 14.48
CA ILE A 8 -16.04 -36.63 13.47
C ILE A 8 -14.92 -35.59 13.47
N LEU A 9 -14.01 -35.70 12.50
CA LEU A 9 -13.05 -34.66 12.14
C LEU A 9 -13.82 -33.45 11.61
N PHE A 10 -14.12 -32.52 12.52
CA PHE A 10 -14.59 -31.18 12.16
C PHE A 10 -13.40 -30.46 11.51
N ILE A 11 -13.28 -30.58 10.19
CA ILE A 11 -12.30 -29.82 9.40
C ILE A 11 -12.74 -28.36 9.48
N CYS A 12 -12.16 -27.62 10.42
CA CYS A 12 -12.27 -26.19 10.51
C CYS A 12 -11.57 -25.63 9.27
N HIS A 13 -12.32 -25.27 8.24
CA HIS A 13 -11.80 -24.50 7.12
C HIS A 13 -11.29 -23.18 7.68
N VAL A 14 -9.97 -23.07 7.84
CA VAL A 14 -9.29 -21.81 8.15
C VAL A 14 -9.43 -20.96 6.90
N THR A 15 -10.48 -20.13 6.84
CA THR A 15 -10.59 -19.10 5.80
C THR A 15 -9.50 -18.08 6.10
N SER A 16 -8.41 -18.11 5.32
CA SER A 16 -7.37 -17.08 5.36
C SER A 16 -8.07 -15.74 5.16
N PHE A 17 -8.05 -14.89 6.19
CA PHE A 17 -8.75 -13.61 6.18
C PHE A 17 -7.97 -12.69 5.24
N HIS A 18 -8.47 -12.51 4.02
CA HIS A 18 -7.95 -11.51 3.11
C HIS A 18 -8.48 -10.15 3.52
N VAL A 19 -7.64 -9.33 4.15
CA VAL A 19 -7.97 -7.95 4.50
C VAL A 19 -8.20 -7.11 3.24
N THR A 20 -7.60 -7.47 2.10
CA THR A 20 -7.81 -6.75 0.85
C THR A 20 -9.14 -7.13 0.20
N HIS A 21 -9.95 -6.13 -0.10
CA HIS A 21 -11.21 -6.28 -0.86
C HIS A 21 -10.93 -6.45 -2.36
N ILE A 22 -10.10 -7.41 -2.74
CA ILE A 22 -9.66 -7.63 -4.12
C ILE A 22 -10.81 -8.04 -5.05
N SER A 23 -11.86 -8.68 -4.51
CA SER A 23 -13.09 -9.00 -5.26
C SER A 23 -13.83 -7.76 -5.76
N ASP A 24 -13.58 -6.60 -5.16
CA ASP A 24 -14.26 -5.34 -5.48
C ASP A 24 -13.53 -4.52 -6.56
N CYS A 25 -12.40 -5.04 -7.06
CA CYS A 25 -11.62 -4.40 -8.11
C CYS A 25 -12.42 -4.22 -9.40
N GLY A 26 -12.42 -3.00 -9.93
CA GLY A 26 -13.14 -2.69 -11.17
C GLY A 26 -14.62 -2.38 -10.99
N THR A 27 -15.19 -2.62 -9.80
CA THR A 27 -16.62 -2.44 -9.53
C THR A 27 -16.88 -1.42 -8.42
N ALA A 28 -16.21 -1.56 -7.29
CA ALA A 28 -16.34 -0.65 -6.14
C ALA A 28 -15.00 -0.10 -5.65
N ARG A 29 -13.87 -0.67 -6.10
CA ARG A 29 -12.51 -0.24 -5.78
C ARG A 29 -11.63 -0.13 -7.01
N GLY A 30 -10.70 0.81 -6.98
CA GLY A 30 -9.55 0.82 -7.87
C GLY A 30 -8.46 -0.10 -7.31
N CYS A 31 -7.68 -0.72 -8.18
CA CYS A 31 -6.72 -1.73 -7.78
C CYS A 31 -5.43 -1.66 -8.58
N TRP A 32 -4.34 -2.01 -7.91
CA TRP A 32 -3.05 -2.26 -8.54
C TRP A 32 -2.52 -3.61 -8.05
N LYS A 33 -2.41 -4.55 -8.99
CA LYS A 33 -2.01 -5.93 -8.75
C LYS A 33 -0.64 -6.18 -9.37
N LEU A 34 0.28 -6.70 -8.57
CA LEU A 34 1.68 -6.88 -8.95
C LEU A 34 2.10 -8.34 -8.78
N PRO A 35 2.77 -8.95 -9.78
CA PRO A 35 3.02 -8.42 -11.13
C PRO A 35 1.73 -8.37 -11.99
N ASN A 36 1.80 -7.73 -13.16
CA ASN A 36 0.70 -7.74 -14.13
C ASN A 36 0.20 -9.16 -14.42
N GLY A 37 -1.12 -9.29 -14.62
CA GLY A 37 -1.77 -10.56 -14.95
C GLY A 37 -2.13 -11.43 -13.75
N CYS A 38 -1.64 -11.13 -12.54
CA CYS A 38 -2.09 -11.83 -11.33
C CYS A 38 -3.55 -11.48 -10.97
N LYS A 39 -4.25 -12.43 -10.35
CA LYS A 39 -5.69 -12.36 -10.14
C LYS A 39 -6.05 -12.00 -8.70
N ASP A 40 -5.42 -12.65 -7.74
CA ASP A 40 -5.77 -12.59 -6.33
C ASP A 40 -4.56 -12.83 -5.42
N ALA A 41 -4.81 -12.93 -4.11
CA ALA A 41 -3.77 -13.12 -3.12
C ALA A 41 -2.98 -14.43 -3.22
N SER A 42 -3.45 -15.42 -3.98
CA SER A 42 -2.76 -16.70 -4.17
C SER A 42 -1.59 -16.57 -5.15
N ASP A 43 -1.71 -15.71 -6.18
CA ASP A 43 -0.72 -15.54 -7.24
C ASP A 43 -0.05 -14.16 -7.25
N CYS A 44 -0.71 -13.11 -6.77
CA CYS A 44 -0.10 -11.78 -6.66
C CYS A 44 1.00 -11.74 -5.60
N GLN A 45 2.05 -10.97 -5.87
CA GLN A 45 3.13 -10.65 -4.93
C GLN A 45 2.75 -9.48 -4.03
N THR A 46 2.12 -8.45 -4.60
CA THR A 46 1.57 -7.32 -3.85
C THR A 46 0.29 -6.86 -4.52
N MET A 47 -0.67 -6.43 -3.70
CA MET A 47 -1.91 -5.83 -4.16
C MET A 47 -2.17 -4.58 -3.33
N MET A 48 -2.60 -3.52 -3.99
CA MET A 48 -3.18 -2.35 -3.34
C MET A 48 -4.58 -2.15 -3.90
N THR A 49 -5.56 -1.96 -3.01
CA THR A 49 -6.89 -1.50 -3.38
C THR A 49 -7.13 -0.13 -2.77
N TRP A 50 -7.95 0.68 -3.44
CA TRP A 50 -8.40 1.93 -2.88
C TRP A 50 -9.85 2.21 -3.20
N LYS A 51 -10.50 2.95 -2.30
CA LYS A 51 -11.84 3.49 -2.48
C LYS A 51 -11.89 4.94 -2.02
N HIS A 52 -12.28 5.83 -2.91
CA HIS A 52 -12.47 7.23 -2.55
C HIS A 52 -13.90 7.42 -2.04
N GLU A 53 -14.06 7.63 -0.74
CA GLU A 53 -15.36 7.92 -0.12
C GLU A 53 -15.35 9.30 0.53
N ARG A 54 -16.21 10.22 0.05
CA ARG A 54 -16.36 11.57 0.61
C ARG A 54 -15.01 12.30 0.78
N ARG A 55 -14.45 12.31 2.00
CA ARG A 55 -13.23 13.02 2.41
C ARG A 55 -12.04 12.10 2.68
N HIS A 56 -12.19 10.79 2.52
CA HIS A 56 -11.12 9.83 2.75
C HIS A 56 -10.87 8.92 1.55
N LEU A 57 -9.63 8.50 1.43
CA LEU A 57 -9.21 7.41 0.57
C LEU A 57 -8.94 6.20 1.46
N ILE A 58 -9.79 5.18 1.36
CA ILE A 58 -9.61 3.91 2.05
C ILE A 58 -8.57 3.15 1.23
N ILE A 59 -7.43 2.82 1.84
CA ILE A 59 -6.33 2.08 1.20
C ILE A 59 -6.14 0.76 1.95
N GLU A 60 -6.00 -0.33 1.21
CA GLU A 60 -5.64 -1.64 1.75
C GLU A 60 -4.55 -2.25 0.89
N ILE A 61 -3.54 -2.80 1.54
CA ILE A 61 -2.35 -3.37 0.93
C ILE A 61 -2.13 -4.75 1.51
N GLU A 62 -1.77 -5.68 0.63
CA GLU A 62 -1.29 -7.00 0.99
C GLU A 62 -0.04 -7.32 0.18
N SER A 63 1.01 -7.82 0.83
CA SER A 63 2.28 -8.15 0.18
C SER A 63 2.91 -9.42 0.73
N LYS A 64 3.30 -10.33 -0.18
CA LYS A 64 4.15 -11.49 0.11
C LYS A 64 5.65 -11.15 0.14
N LEU A 65 6.00 -9.98 -0.40
CA LEU A 65 7.40 -9.53 -0.54
C LEU A 65 7.96 -8.98 0.78
N VAL A 66 7.10 -8.43 1.62
CA VAL A 66 7.46 -7.86 2.91
C VAL A 66 7.45 -8.93 3.99
N LYS A 67 8.47 -8.88 4.86
CA LYS A 67 8.67 -9.76 6.03
C LYS A 67 8.84 -8.89 7.28
N PRO A 68 8.84 -9.45 8.50
CA PRO A 68 9.20 -8.68 9.68
C PRO A 68 10.54 -7.95 9.49
N ASP A 69 10.64 -6.77 10.09
CA ASP A 69 11.76 -5.82 9.94
C ASP A 69 11.90 -5.21 8.52
N MET A 70 10.77 -4.96 7.86
CA MET A 70 10.72 -4.34 6.54
C MET A 70 9.65 -3.24 6.47
N TRP A 71 9.70 -2.47 5.39
CA TRP A 71 8.70 -1.46 5.05
C TRP A 71 8.20 -1.66 3.62
N LEU A 72 7.02 -1.13 3.33
CA LEU A 72 6.51 -0.90 1.98
C LEU A 72 5.97 0.52 1.83
N GLY A 73 5.93 1.03 0.61
CA GLY A 73 5.38 2.34 0.32
C GLY A 73 4.79 2.43 -1.08
N PHE A 74 3.66 3.13 -1.16
CA PHE A 74 3.05 3.55 -2.41
C PHE A 74 3.24 5.05 -2.63
N GLY A 75 4.04 5.40 -3.63
CA GLY A 75 4.34 6.77 -4.00
C GLY A 75 3.36 7.32 -5.03
N PHE A 76 2.94 8.57 -4.84
CA PHE A 76 2.03 9.31 -5.70
C PHE A 76 2.82 10.43 -6.40
N SER A 77 3.23 10.19 -7.64
CA SER A 77 4.12 11.06 -8.38
C SER A 77 3.42 11.81 -9.51
N LYS A 78 3.72 13.10 -9.67
CA LYS A 78 3.14 13.93 -10.74
C LYS A 78 3.86 13.77 -12.09
N ASP A 79 5.14 13.45 -12.06
CA ASP A 79 6.03 13.41 -13.24
C ASP A 79 6.52 12.00 -13.60
N GLY A 80 6.25 11.01 -12.74
CA GLY A 80 6.67 9.64 -12.97
C GLY A 80 8.15 9.42 -12.72
N LEU A 81 8.78 10.27 -11.90
CA LEU A 81 10.12 10.12 -11.34
C LEU A 81 10.04 9.93 -9.83
N MET A 82 10.89 9.07 -9.25
CA MET A 82 11.00 8.96 -7.79
C MET A 82 11.74 10.18 -7.24
N GLY A 83 10.96 11.13 -6.73
CA GLY A 83 11.45 12.44 -6.36
C GLY A 83 10.48 13.07 -5.37
N ASN A 84 9.92 14.22 -5.74
CA ASN A 84 8.97 14.99 -4.96
C ASN A 84 7.59 14.31 -4.94
N ASP A 85 7.45 13.27 -4.11
CA ASP A 85 6.27 12.42 -4.08
C ASP A 85 5.69 12.33 -2.67
N THR A 86 4.36 12.28 -2.57
CA THR A 86 3.69 11.87 -1.33
C THR A 86 3.63 10.35 -1.31
N VAL A 87 3.85 9.74 -0.16
CA VAL A 87 3.90 8.30 -0.01
C VAL A 87 2.96 7.88 1.11
N PHE A 88 2.13 6.88 0.83
CA PHE A 88 1.43 6.11 1.87
C PHE A 88 2.29 4.88 2.15
N GLU A 89 2.72 4.70 3.39
CA GLU A 89 3.66 3.63 3.73
C GLU A 89 3.26 2.85 4.97
N CYS A 90 3.78 1.63 5.04
CA CYS A 90 3.63 0.75 6.18
C CYS A 90 5.01 0.29 6.63
N GLN A 91 5.26 0.35 7.92
CA GLN A 91 6.49 -0.10 8.54
C GLN A 91 6.16 -1.27 9.47
N PHE A 92 7.00 -2.30 9.43
CA PHE A 92 6.84 -3.50 10.22
C PHE A 92 8.15 -3.78 10.99
N PRO A 93 8.42 -3.04 12.07
CA PRO A 93 9.67 -3.17 12.81
C PRO A 93 9.77 -4.54 13.49
N ALA A 94 11.00 -4.99 13.74
CA ALA A 94 11.24 -6.23 14.49
C ALA A 94 10.59 -6.27 15.89
N SER A 95 10.29 -5.10 16.49
CA SER A 95 9.57 -4.98 17.77
C SER A 95 8.09 -5.38 17.71
N GLY A 96 7.54 -5.59 16.51
CA GLY A 96 6.21 -6.16 16.27
C GLY A 96 5.08 -5.13 16.10
N SER A 97 5.17 -3.96 16.71
CA SER A 97 4.16 -2.90 16.52
C SER A 97 4.42 -2.17 15.20
N GLY A 98 3.69 -2.55 14.15
CA GLY A 98 3.74 -1.84 12.87
C GLY A 98 3.01 -0.51 12.89
N SER A 99 3.21 0.27 11.84
CA SER A 99 2.62 1.61 11.68
C SER A 99 2.26 1.90 10.24
N VAL A 100 1.14 2.62 10.04
CA VAL A 100 0.74 3.21 8.77
C VAL A 100 1.01 4.70 8.82
N LEU A 101 1.73 5.22 7.83
CA LEU A 101 2.29 6.58 7.86
C LEU A 101 2.10 7.27 6.50
N ILE A 102 2.12 8.60 6.56
CA ILE A 102 2.30 9.46 5.40
C ILE A 102 3.73 9.96 5.42
N SER A 103 4.39 9.88 4.28
CA SER A 103 5.75 10.38 4.14
C SER A 103 5.93 11.16 2.85
N HIS A 104 7.00 11.94 2.81
CA HIS A 104 7.44 12.69 1.64
C HIS A 104 8.72 12.06 1.11
N ASN A 105 8.67 11.61 -0.14
CA ASN A 105 9.86 11.20 -0.84
C ASN A 105 10.59 12.43 -1.39
N THR A 106 11.91 12.35 -1.39
CA THR A 106 12.81 13.18 -2.19
C THR A 106 13.61 12.24 -3.10
N ALA A 107 14.45 12.76 -3.99
CA ALA A 107 15.29 11.89 -4.84
C ALA A 107 16.22 10.94 -4.06
N LYS A 108 16.60 11.30 -2.83
CA LYS A 108 17.66 10.58 -2.05
C LYS A 108 17.20 9.97 -0.74
N ARG A 109 16.11 10.47 -0.16
CA ARG A 109 15.60 10.03 1.14
C ARG A 109 14.09 10.14 1.21
N ASN A 110 13.49 9.41 2.13
CA ASN A 110 12.11 9.56 2.49
C ASN A 110 12.01 10.14 3.91
N ILE A 111 11.10 11.09 4.12
CA ILE A 111 10.88 11.81 5.37
C ILE A 111 9.47 11.50 5.85
N VAL A 112 9.32 10.86 7.01
CA VAL A 112 8.01 10.63 7.63
C VAL A 112 7.41 11.98 8.05
N LEU A 113 6.17 12.24 7.65
CA LEU A 113 5.40 13.42 8.04
C LEU A 113 4.59 13.03 9.29
N LYS A 114 5.15 13.29 10.47
CA LYS A 114 4.61 12.79 11.74
C LYS A 114 3.23 13.37 12.03
N THR A 115 3.08 14.69 11.87
CA THR A 115 1.81 15.37 12.16
C THR A 115 0.71 14.94 11.18
N ALA A 116 1.06 14.80 9.91
CA ALA A 116 0.17 14.30 8.87
C ALA A 116 -0.25 12.86 9.14
N SER A 117 0.68 12.01 9.56
CA SER A 117 0.37 10.62 9.91
C SER A 117 -0.61 10.55 11.07
N GLU A 118 -0.39 11.33 12.14
CA GLU A 118 -1.27 11.38 13.31
C GLU A 118 -2.67 11.95 13.02
N LEU A 119 -2.76 12.99 12.19
CA LEU A 119 -4.02 13.69 11.94
C LEU A 119 -4.82 13.13 10.76
N LEU A 120 -4.16 12.56 9.76
CA LEU A 120 -4.79 12.20 8.48
C LEU A 120 -4.93 10.69 8.27
N ILE A 121 -4.32 9.83 9.10
CA ILE A 121 -4.57 8.39 9.05
C ILE A 121 -5.55 8.02 10.17
N ARG A 122 -6.71 7.50 9.79
CA ARG A 122 -7.68 6.89 10.73
C ARG A 122 -7.74 5.40 10.51
N ASP A 123 -8.01 4.67 11.59
CA ASP A 123 -8.20 3.22 11.57
C ASP A 123 -7.05 2.48 10.85
N GLY A 124 -5.83 3.02 11.02
CA GLY A 124 -4.62 2.46 10.46
C GLY A 124 -4.29 1.11 11.11
N TYR A 125 -4.01 0.10 10.31
CA TYR A 125 -3.67 -1.23 10.80
C TYR A 125 -2.45 -1.79 10.08
N THR A 126 -1.73 -2.66 10.78
CA THR A 126 -0.65 -3.50 10.24
C THR A 126 -0.77 -4.88 10.82
N GLU A 127 -0.61 -5.91 10.00
CA GLU A 127 -0.70 -7.30 10.42
C GLU A 127 0.28 -8.14 9.62
N PHE A 128 0.78 -9.21 10.24
CA PHE A 128 1.38 -10.34 9.53
C PHE A 128 0.52 -11.56 9.71
N ASN A 129 0.02 -12.10 8.60
CA ASN A 129 -0.74 -13.34 8.61
C ASN A 129 -0.30 -14.23 7.44
N ASP A 130 -0.13 -15.53 7.69
CA ASP A 130 0.26 -16.54 6.70
C ASP A 130 1.47 -16.14 5.81
N GLY A 131 2.48 -15.49 6.41
CA GLY A 131 3.67 -15.03 5.70
C GLY A 131 3.47 -13.83 4.78
N LYS A 132 2.33 -13.14 4.89
CA LYS A 132 1.96 -11.94 4.14
C LYS A 132 1.87 -10.74 5.08
N ALA A 133 2.43 -9.61 4.66
CA ALA A 133 2.23 -8.33 5.31
C ALA A 133 0.90 -7.74 4.84
N MET A 134 0.10 -7.22 5.76
CA MET A 134 -1.15 -6.55 5.49
C MET A 134 -1.13 -5.19 6.18
N CYS A 135 -1.59 -4.15 5.50
CA CYS A 135 -1.76 -2.85 6.12
C CYS A 135 -2.75 -1.99 5.36
N GLY A 136 -3.28 -0.97 6.02
CA GLY A 136 -4.25 -0.09 5.40
C GLY A 136 -4.81 0.90 6.39
N GLY A 137 -5.76 1.72 5.93
CA GLY A 137 -6.43 2.71 6.75
C GLY A 137 -7.22 3.71 5.91
N GLU A 138 -7.93 4.60 6.58
CA GLU A 138 -8.58 5.76 5.96
C GLU A 138 -7.61 6.94 5.93
N TRP A 139 -7.18 7.34 4.73
CA TRP A 139 -6.42 8.58 4.55
C TRP A 139 -7.37 9.76 4.32
N ILE A 140 -7.50 10.64 5.31
CA ILE A 140 -8.20 11.93 5.20
C ILE A 140 -7.48 12.82 4.17
N LEU A 141 -8.18 13.16 3.10
CA LEU A 141 -7.61 13.91 1.96
C LEU A 141 -7.60 15.42 2.17
N ASP A 142 -8.25 15.91 3.23
CA ASP A 142 -8.29 17.31 3.61
C ASP A 142 -7.16 17.64 4.60
N ASN A 143 -6.15 18.37 4.13
CA ASN A 143 -4.96 18.72 4.88
C ASN A 143 -4.99 20.15 5.46
N ILE A 144 -6.17 20.79 5.54
CA ILE A 144 -6.31 22.17 6.05
C ILE A 144 -5.79 22.35 7.49
N HIS A 145 -5.83 21.29 8.30
CA HIS A 145 -5.37 21.32 9.69
C HIS A 145 -3.86 21.11 9.84
N LEU A 146 -3.15 20.79 8.76
CA LEU A 146 -1.70 20.67 8.80
C LEU A 146 -1.03 22.04 8.77
N GLY A 147 0.03 22.18 9.56
CA GLY A 147 0.96 23.30 9.45
C GLY A 147 1.60 23.36 8.07
N THR A 148 2.03 24.56 7.66
CA THR A 148 2.58 24.82 6.32
C THR A 148 3.78 23.92 5.99
N GLU A 149 4.61 23.57 6.97
CA GLU A 149 5.80 22.73 6.80
C GLU A 149 5.46 21.38 6.16
N GLU A 150 4.63 20.56 6.81
CA GLU A 150 4.25 19.25 6.24
C GLU A 150 3.24 19.39 5.09
N ARG A 151 2.34 20.38 5.14
CA ARG A 151 1.31 20.58 4.11
C ARG A 151 1.90 20.81 2.71
N THR A 152 3.02 21.53 2.63
CA THR A 152 3.70 21.84 1.35
C THR A 152 4.49 20.67 0.77
N LEU A 153 4.79 19.65 1.58
CA LEU A 153 5.47 18.43 1.16
C LEU A 153 4.49 17.37 0.60
N MET A 154 3.18 17.63 0.72
CA MET A 154 2.13 16.72 0.29
C MET A 154 1.44 17.20 -0.99
N HIS A 155 1.15 16.25 -1.87
CA HIS A 155 0.24 16.45 -2.99
C HIS A 155 -1.20 16.37 -2.52
N VAL A 156 -2.06 17.19 -3.13
CA VAL A 156 -3.52 17.12 -2.92
C VAL A 156 -4.11 15.99 -3.77
N ILE A 157 -4.09 14.76 -3.23
CA ILE A 157 -4.41 13.51 -3.92
C ILE A 157 -5.75 13.52 -4.69
N SER A 158 -6.77 14.23 -4.18
CA SER A 158 -8.10 14.32 -4.79
C SER A 158 -8.17 15.17 -6.08
N SER A 159 -7.18 16.03 -6.33
CA SER A 159 -7.19 16.99 -7.45
C SER A 159 -6.28 16.61 -8.61
N GLY A 160 -5.36 15.66 -8.40
CA GLY A 160 -4.33 15.31 -9.37
C GLY A 160 -4.58 14.02 -10.18
N ARG A 161 -3.62 13.76 -11.06
CA ARG A 161 -3.35 12.46 -11.68
C ARG A 161 -1.93 12.08 -11.30
N TYR A 162 -1.71 10.83 -10.93
CA TYR A 162 -0.43 10.39 -10.37
C TYR A 162 0.06 9.12 -11.04
N HIS A 163 1.33 9.09 -11.41
CA HIS A 163 2.04 7.82 -11.52
C HIS A 163 2.13 7.21 -10.13
N LEU A 164 1.79 5.92 -10.03
CA LEU A 164 1.94 5.18 -8.80
C LEU A 164 3.29 4.48 -8.79
N PHE A 165 3.93 4.50 -7.64
CA PHE A 165 5.12 3.70 -7.37
C PHE A 165 4.85 2.71 -6.27
N PHE A 166 5.42 1.52 -6.36
CA PHE A 166 5.47 0.58 -5.26
C PHE A 166 6.93 0.23 -4.98
N ALA A 167 7.36 0.38 -3.74
CA ALA A 167 8.68 0.01 -3.28
C ALA A 167 8.58 -0.65 -1.91
N TYR A 168 9.55 -1.49 -1.61
CA TYR A 168 9.68 -2.16 -0.31
C TYR A 168 11.17 -2.32 0.02
N GLY A 169 11.49 -2.42 1.31
CA GLY A 169 12.88 -2.49 1.73
C GLY A 169 13.03 -2.89 3.19
N LYS A 170 14.28 -3.07 3.62
CA LYS A 170 14.60 -3.42 5.00
C LYS A 170 14.48 -2.22 5.92
N MET A 171 14.17 -2.50 7.18
CA MET A 171 14.39 -1.59 8.29
C MET A 171 15.70 -1.97 8.99
N GLU A 172 16.34 -1.01 9.65
CA GLU A 172 17.50 -1.25 10.50
C GLU A 172 17.47 -0.24 11.63
N ASN A 173 17.54 -0.71 12.88
CA ASN A 173 17.43 0.13 14.08
C ASN A 173 16.17 1.03 14.09
N GLY A 174 15.05 0.53 13.54
CA GLY A 174 13.80 1.28 13.44
C GLY A 174 13.75 2.30 12.29
N GLU A 175 14.80 2.43 11.50
CA GLU A 175 14.84 3.33 10.34
C GLU A 175 14.75 2.57 9.02
N LYS A 176 14.11 3.18 8.01
CA LYS A 176 14.01 2.59 6.67
C LYS A 176 15.36 2.69 5.95
N ARG A 177 15.82 1.57 5.40
CA ARG A 177 16.87 1.56 4.38
C ARG A 177 16.29 1.78 3.00
N MET A 178 17.13 2.21 2.06
CA MET A 178 16.72 2.36 0.66
C MET A 178 16.28 0.99 0.10
N HIS A 179 15.22 0.98 -0.71
CA HIS A 179 14.81 -0.22 -1.45
C HIS A 179 15.92 -0.64 -2.44
N GLY A 180 15.90 -1.91 -2.88
CA GLY A 180 16.83 -2.38 -3.90
C GLY A 180 16.64 -1.66 -5.24
N MET A 181 17.70 -1.58 -6.05
CA MET A 181 17.67 -0.84 -7.32
C MET A 181 17.57 -1.76 -8.54
N VAL A 182 17.65 -3.07 -8.34
CA VAL A 182 17.75 -4.07 -9.42
C VAL A 182 16.90 -5.30 -9.12
N GLY A 183 16.50 -6.00 -10.18
CA GLY A 183 15.75 -7.25 -10.08
C GLY A 183 14.40 -7.09 -9.38
N LYS A 184 14.03 -8.05 -8.52
CA LYS A 184 12.73 -8.08 -7.83
C LYS A 184 12.58 -7.02 -6.74
N GLU A 185 13.66 -6.38 -6.33
CA GLU A 185 13.63 -5.31 -5.32
C GLU A 185 13.53 -3.92 -5.95
N ALA A 186 13.70 -3.83 -7.28
CA ALA A 186 13.50 -2.59 -8.00
C ALA A 186 12.03 -2.13 -7.89
N PRO A 187 11.79 -0.81 -7.79
CA PRO A 187 10.45 -0.28 -7.59
C PRO A 187 9.60 -0.45 -8.86
N TRP A 188 8.30 -0.72 -8.68
CA TRP A 188 7.32 -0.76 -9.77
C TRP A 188 6.75 0.62 -10.02
N LYS A 189 6.36 0.88 -11.28
CA LYS A 189 5.68 2.11 -11.72
C LYS A 189 4.38 1.76 -12.43
N SER A 190 3.31 2.51 -12.22
CA SER A 190 2.09 2.37 -13.04
C SER A 190 2.33 2.80 -14.48
N GLN A 191 1.79 2.04 -15.44
CA GLN A 191 1.90 2.33 -16.86
C GLN A 191 1.27 3.68 -17.23
N LYS A 192 0.17 4.04 -16.56
CA LYS A 192 -0.56 5.30 -16.75
C LYS A 192 -0.75 6.01 -15.42
N GLN A 193 -1.02 7.32 -15.50
CA GLN A 193 -1.43 8.07 -14.33
C GLN A 193 -2.84 7.67 -13.88
N VAL A 194 -3.05 7.66 -12.57
CA VAL A 194 -4.29 7.28 -11.89
C VAL A 194 -4.88 8.52 -11.23
N ARG A 195 -6.20 8.66 -11.30
CA ARG A 195 -6.94 9.71 -10.59
C ARG A 195 -7.79 9.09 -9.49
N PHE A 196 -7.65 9.62 -8.28
CA PHE A 196 -8.39 9.22 -7.09
C PHE A 196 -9.61 10.14 -6.93
N CYS A 197 -10.77 9.68 -7.37
CA CYS A 197 -12.01 10.44 -7.42
C CYS A 197 -13.19 9.57 -6.97
N GLN A 198 -14.23 10.15 -6.37
CA GLN A 198 -15.41 9.39 -5.95
C GLN A 198 -16.33 9.00 -7.12
N ARG A 199 -16.43 9.86 -8.13
CA ARG A 199 -17.42 9.76 -9.22
C ARG A 199 -16.77 10.08 -10.56
N CYS A 200 -15.77 9.31 -10.96
CA CYS A 200 -15.25 9.41 -12.32
C CYS A 200 -14.87 8.03 -12.87
N SER A 201 -14.66 7.92 -14.18
CA SER A 201 -14.39 6.62 -14.82
C SER A 201 -13.15 5.90 -14.27
N SER A 202 -12.22 6.63 -13.65
CA SER A 202 -11.03 6.05 -13.01
C SER A 202 -11.23 5.64 -11.55
N SER A 203 -12.41 5.87 -10.96
CA SER A 203 -12.70 5.50 -9.56
C SER A 203 -12.45 4.01 -9.29
N PHE A 204 -12.64 3.18 -10.31
CA PHE A 204 -12.48 1.72 -10.24
C PHE A 204 -11.41 1.22 -11.21
N ALA A 205 -10.37 2.01 -11.45
CA ALA A 205 -9.31 1.63 -12.40
C ALA A 205 -8.59 0.34 -11.96
N ASN A 206 -8.43 -0.61 -12.88
CA ASN A 206 -7.42 -1.66 -12.78
C ASN A 206 -6.14 -1.12 -13.39
N VAL A 207 -5.10 -0.99 -12.56
CA VAL A 207 -3.82 -0.38 -12.93
C VAL A 207 -2.83 -1.46 -13.29
N ASP A 208 -2.22 -1.32 -14.47
CA ASP A 208 -1.10 -2.15 -14.91
C ASP A 208 0.23 -1.47 -14.54
N SER A 209 1.24 -2.26 -14.17
CA SER A 209 2.63 -1.81 -14.08
C SER A 209 3.25 -1.62 -15.46
N SER A 210 4.16 -0.67 -15.57
CA SER A 210 5.09 -0.54 -16.69
C SER A 210 6.11 -1.67 -16.67
N ASP A 211 6.51 -2.17 -17.84
CA ASP A 211 7.65 -3.08 -17.98
C ASP A 211 9.00 -2.37 -17.79
N GLU A 212 9.01 -1.04 -17.83
CA GLU A 212 10.21 -0.23 -17.56
C GLU A 212 10.37 -0.02 -16.04
N PHE A 213 11.39 -0.65 -15.46
CA PHE A 213 11.84 -0.35 -14.08
C PHE A 213 12.32 1.11 -13.99
N ILE A 214 11.99 1.77 -12.87
CA ILE A 214 12.24 3.21 -12.69
C ILE A 214 13.74 3.51 -12.75
N LYS A 215 14.15 4.30 -13.74
CA LYS A 215 15.43 5.00 -13.73
C LYS A 215 15.33 6.16 -12.73
N LYS A 216 16.11 6.16 -11.65
CA LYS A 216 16.32 7.37 -10.83
C LYS A 216 17.06 8.41 -11.67
N LEU A 217 16.65 9.67 -11.59
CA LEU A 217 17.52 10.81 -11.91
C LEU A 217 18.40 11.13 -10.71
#